data_AF-A0A933NLC2-F1
#
_entry.id   AF-A0A933NLC2-F1
#
_cell.length_a   1.000
_cell.length_b   1.000
_cell.length_c   1.000
_cell.angle_alpha   90.00
_cell.angle_beta   90.00
_cell.angle_gamma   90.00
#
_symmetry.space_group_name_H-M   'P 1'
#
loop_
_entity.id
_entity.type
_entity.pdbx_description
1 polymer ?
#
loop_
_entity_poly.entity_id
_entity_poly.type
_entity_poly.pdbx_seq_one_letter_code
_entity_poly.pdbx_strand_id
1 'polypeptide(L)'
;MKTIRILAGITLVSSLMAAPALAQEVDMASYLPLKVNNTWHYVDTAGGNAEFDLKVSEQVAVSGAAAFKTLKTGSPDWDIMSNDAAGLRLHKRNDKNGTIDWAPGVKFAAPRAKVGDVQTTTPNFTNPATGNKMLWTAKFEKLTDVTVPAGTFKSCVQLRITIQDSVLGTKFANFDMFLAPGVGIVKRQGQFFGVFFAQLLQRFSVL
;
A
#
# COMPACT_ATOMS: atom_id res chain seq x y z
N MET A 1 -9.21 75.80 -31.07
CA MET A 1 -10.01 74.76 -30.39
C MET A 1 -9.08 73.76 -29.74
N LYS A 2 -9.13 73.61 -28.40
CA LYS A 2 -8.32 72.65 -27.63
C LYS A 2 -9.08 71.31 -27.57
N THR A 3 -8.49 70.25 -28.09
CA THR A 3 -9.06 68.90 -28.03
C THR A 3 -8.39 68.12 -26.90
N ILE A 4 -9.15 67.81 -25.85
CA ILE A 4 -8.72 66.98 -24.72
C ILE A 4 -8.94 65.52 -25.11
N ARG A 5 -7.88 64.70 -25.13
CA ARG A 5 -7.97 63.25 -25.30
C ARG A 5 -7.85 62.58 -23.92
N ILE A 6 -8.91 61.88 -23.53
CA ILE A 6 -8.97 61.05 -22.31
C ILE A 6 -8.35 59.69 -22.67
N LEU A 7 -7.22 59.33 -22.05
CA LEU A 7 -6.68 57.96 -22.10
C LEU A 7 -7.37 57.13 -21.02
N ALA A 8 -8.21 56.17 -21.42
CA ALA A 8 -8.70 55.11 -20.55
C ALA A 8 -7.64 53.99 -20.49
N GLY A 9 -6.97 53.84 -19.35
CA GLY A 9 -6.04 52.75 -19.10
C GLY A 9 -6.80 51.46 -18.79
N ILE A 10 -6.80 50.51 -19.74
CA ILE A 10 -7.28 49.14 -19.52
C ILE A 10 -6.19 48.37 -18.80
N THR A 11 -6.45 47.95 -17.55
CA THR A 11 -5.55 47.05 -16.81
C THR A 11 -5.91 45.61 -17.15
N LEU A 12 -5.10 44.93 -17.96
CA LEU A 12 -5.22 43.49 -18.17
C LEU A 12 -4.72 42.75 -16.93
N VAL A 13 -5.64 42.19 -16.15
CA VAL A 13 -5.30 41.21 -15.10
C VAL A 13 -5.05 39.87 -15.81
N SER A 14 -3.79 39.56 -16.10
CA SER A 14 -3.41 38.25 -16.64
C SER A 14 -3.46 37.21 -15.52
N SER A 15 -4.59 36.52 -15.39
CA SER A 15 -4.71 35.34 -14.54
C SER A 15 -3.92 34.20 -15.19
N LEU A 16 -2.67 33.97 -14.78
CA LEU A 16 -1.98 32.71 -15.10
C LEU A 16 -2.72 31.58 -14.36
N MET A 17 -3.59 30.89 -15.09
CA MET A 17 -4.10 29.58 -14.67
C MET A 17 -2.90 28.63 -14.63
N ALA A 18 -2.48 28.22 -13.43
CA ALA A 18 -1.48 27.17 -13.29
C ALA A 18 -2.02 25.90 -13.95
N ALA A 19 -1.33 25.39 -14.96
CA ALA A 19 -1.67 24.11 -15.55
C ALA A 19 -1.67 23.04 -14.44
N PRO A 20 -2.69 22.15 -14.38
CA PRO A 20 -2.71 21.10 -13.38
C PRO A 20 -1.42 20.27 -13.54
N ALA A 21 -0.67 20.12 -12.45
CA ALA A 21 0.49 19.24 -12.45
C ALA A 21 0.05 17.85 -12.90
N LEU A 22 0.68 17.30 -13.94
CA LEU A 22 0.42 15.94 -14.39
C LEU A 22 0.61 15.00 -13.19
N ALA A 23 -0.38 14.16 -12.92
CA ALA A 23 -0.31 13.21 -11.83
C ALA A 23 0.90 12.29 -12.05
N GLN A 24 1.84 12.30 -11.09
CA GLN A 24 3.04 11.50 -11.15
C GLN A 24 2.67 10.02 -11.06
N GLU A 25 2.89 9.27 -12.14
CA GLU A 25 2.83 7.81 -12.14
C GLU A 25 4.11 7.22 -11.56
N VAL A 26 3.97 6.18 -10.76
CA VAL A 26 5.07 5.41 -10.18
C VAL A 26 5.00 3.97 -10.63
N ASP A 27 6.17 3.36 -10.84
CA ASP A 27 6.30 1.92 -11.07
C ASP A 27 6.29 1.19 -9.73
N MET A 28 5.22 0.45 -9.46
CA MET A 28 5.02 -0.25 -8.19
C MET A 28 6.04 -1.37 -7.96
N ALA A 29 6.66 -1.92 -9.01
CA ALA A 29 7.74 -2.90 -8.88
C ALA A 29 8.91 -2.34 -8.06
N SER A 30 9.20 -1.04 -8.21
CA SER A 30 10.25 -0.35 -7.46
C SER A 30 9.94 -0.16 -5.97
N TYR A 31 8.66 -0.19 -5.57
CA TYR A 31 8.21 0.11 -4.20
C TYR A 31 8.06 -1.11 -3.30
N LEU A 32 8.07 -2.32 -3.86
CA LEU A 32 8.15 -3.56 -3.09
C LEU A 32 9.02 -4.56 -3.86
N PRO A 33 10.36 -4.43 -3.75
CA PRO A 33 11.27 -5.38 -4.37
C PRO A 33 11.16 -6.72 -3.64
N LEU A 34 10.52 -7.69 -4.29
CA LEU A 34 10.40 -9.05 -3.79
C LEU A 34 11.51 -9.89 -4.41
N LYS A 35 12.52 -10.22 -3.60
CA LYS A 35 13.65 -11.07 -3.97
C LYS A 35 14.01 -11.95 -2.79
N VAL A 36 14.36 -13.20 -3.06
CA VAL A 36 14.77 -14.16 -2.02
C VAL A 36 15.91 -13.57 -1.19
N ASN A 37 15.82 -13.76 0.13
CA ASN A 37 16.69 -13.21 1.18
C ASN A 37 16.51 -11.73 1.53
N ASN A 38 15.65 -10.97 0.85
CA ASN A 38 15.24 -9.66 1.37
C ASN A 38 14.63 -9.83 2.76
N THR A 39 15.06 -9.00 3.70
CA THR A 39 14.67 -9.08 5.11
C THR A 39 14.39 -7.69 5.68
N TRP A 40 13.32 -7.57 6.46
CA TRP A 40 12.91 -6.35 7.14
C TRP A 40 12.66 -6.63 8.61
N HIS A 41 13.21 -5.82 9.50
CA HIS A 41 13.02 -5.93 10.94
C HIS A 41 12.08 -4.81 11.41
N TYR A 42 10.99 -5.17 12.09
CA TYR A 42 9.98 -4.25 12.57
C TYR A 42 9.84 -4.30 14.08
N VAL A 43 9.36 -3.19 14.65
CA VAL A 43 8.77 -3.13 15.99
C VAL A 43 7.29 -2.78 15.87
N ASP A 44 6.43 -3.44 16.64
CA ASP A 44 5.03 -3.05 16.82
C ASP A 44 4.87 -2.16 18.06
N THR A 45 4.86 -0.85 17.86
CA THR A 45 4.81 0.14 18.96
C THR A 45 3.43 0.25 19.60
N ALA A 46 2.37 -0.25 18.95
CA ALA A 46 1.03 -0.26 19.55
C ALA A 46 0.79 -1.55 20.35
N GLY A 47 1.40 -2.66 19.95
CA GLY A 47 1.30 -3.97 20.60
C GLY A 47 2.30 -4.21 21.74
N GLY A 48 2.87 -3.17 22.35
CA GLY A 48 3.83 -3.31 23.45
C GLY A 48 5.29 -3.49 23.03
N ASN A 49 5.68 -2.97 21.86
CA ASN A 49 7.03 -3.01 21.30
C ASN A 49 7.52 -4.43 20.93
N ALA A 50 6.61 -5.29 20.48
CA ALA A 50 7.00 -6.61 19.98
C ALA A 50 7.81 -6.48 18.68
N GLU A 51 8.97 -7.12 18.62
CA GLU A 51 9.84 -7.14 17.46
C GLU A 51 9.65 -8.41 16.62
N PHE A 52 9.81 -8.30 15.30
CA PHE A 52 9.80 -9.44 14.39
C PHE A 52 10.50 -9.11 13.07
N ASP A 53 10.98 -10.14 12.38
CA ASP A 53 11.45 -9.98 11.00
C ASP A 53 10.40 -10.49 10.01
N LEU A 54 10.37 -9.87 8.83
CA LEU A 54 9.80 -10.42 7.62
C LEU A 54 10.94 -10.81 6.69
N LYS A 55 10.97 -12.07 6.22
CA LYS A 55 12.00 -12.57 5.30
C LYS A 55 11.36 -13.19 4.06
N VAL A 56 11.80 -12.78 2.87
CA VAL A 56 11.48 -13.50 1.64
C VAL A 56 12.27 -14.80 1.61
N SER A 57 11.56 -15.91 1.79
CA SER A 57 12.15 -17.24 1.95
C SER A 57 12.35 -17.98 0.62
N GLU A 58 11.37 -17.87 -0.28
CA GLU A 58 11.36 -18.61 -1.53
C GLU A 58 10.56 -17.85 -2.60
N GLN A 59 10.89 -18.15 -3.86
CA GLN A 59 10.07 -17.79 -5.01
C GLN A 59 9.19 -18.99 -5.36
N VAL A 60 7.90 -18.73 -5.57
CA VAL A 60 6.89 -19.72 -5.92
C VAL A 60 6.16 -19.27 -7.20
N ALA A 61 5.50 -20.19 -7.89
CA ALA A 61 4.65 -19.86 -9.02
C ALA A 61 3.18 -19.81 -8.58
N VAL A 62 2.48 -18.72 -8.91
CA VAL A 62 1.03 -18.59 -8.73
C VAL A 62 0.42 -18.27 -10.09
N SER A 63 -0.40 -19.17 -10.61
CA SER A 63 -1.02 -19.06 -11.94
C SER A 63 -0.01 -18.74 -13.06
N GLY A 64 1.19 -19.34 -12.99
CA GLY A 64 2.27 -19.14 -13.96
C GLY A 64 3.11 -17.88 -13.77
N ALA A 65 2.75 -16.98 -12.85
CA ALA A 65 3.53 -15.78 -12.52
C ALA A 65 4.41 -16.01 -11.29
N ALA A 66 5.55 -15.31 -11.23
CA ALA A 66 6.43 -15.34 -10.06
C ALA A 66 5.78 -14.62 -8.86
N ALA A 67 5.72 -15.31 -7.74
CA ALA A 67 5.34 -14.78 -6.44
C ALA A 67 6.39 -15.18 -5.40
N PHE A 68 6.33 -14.56 -4.23
CA PHE A 68 7.36 -14.68 -3.22
C PHE A 68 6.71 -14.91 -1.87
N LYS A 69 7.24 -15.89 -1.13
CA LYS A 69 6.77 -16.23 0.20
C LYS A 69 7.56 -15.48 1.25
N THR A 70 6.87 -14.63 2.01
CA THR A 70 7.44 -13.85 3.11
C THR A 70 7.05 -14.51 4.43
N LEU A 71 8.05 -14.94 5.20
CA LEU A 71 7.88 -15.54 6.54
C LEU A 71 7.99 -14.47 7.61
N LYS A 72 7.24 -14.63 8.70
CA LYS A 72 7.45 -13.86 9.93
C LYS A 72 8.32 -14.66 10.92
N THR A 73 9.46 -14.13 11.33
CA THR A 73 10.35 -14.82 12.28
C THR A 73 9.64 -15.08 13.61
N GLY A 74 9.83 -16.28 14.17
CA GLY A 74 9.21 -16.69 15.43
C GLY A 74 7.70 -16.98 15.33
N SER A 75 7.14 -17.01 14.12
CA SER A 75 5.73 -17.30 13.86
C SER A 75 5.58 -18.31 12.71
N PRO A 76 4.54 -19.18 12.72
CA PRO A 76 4.15 -19.95 11.54
C PRO A 76 3.51 -19.08 10.44
N ASP A 77 3.30 -17.78 10.69
CA ASP A 77 2.65 -16.88 9.74
C ASP A 77 3.50 -16.65 8.49
N TRP A 78 2.87 -16.67 7.32
CA TRP A 78 3.50 -16.31 6.06
C TRP A 78 2.48 -15.73 5.06
N ASP A 79 2.98 -14.91 4.14
CA ASP A 79 2.22 -14.35 3.02
C ASP A 79 2.89 -14.75 1.70
N ILE A 80 2.10 -15.03 0.65
CA ILE A 80 2.59 -15.16 -0.73
C ILE A 80 2.12 -13.96 -1.53
N MET A 81 3.07 -13.15 -2.01
CA MET A 81 2.82 -11.89 -2.70
C MET A 81 3.51 -11.85 -4.06
N SER A 82 2.95 -11.13 -5.03
CA SER A 82 3.62 -10.80 -6.29
C SER A 82 3.64 -9.30 -6.52
N ASN A 83 4.60 -8.84 -7.29
CA ASN A 83 4.67 -7.46 -7.78
C ASN A 83 5.22 -7.50 -9.21
N ASP A 84 4.33 -7.69 -10.17
CA ASP A 84 4.65 -8.02 -11.56
C ASP A 84 3.81 -7.17 -12.54
N ALA A 85 3.72 -7.60 -13.81
CA ALA A 85 2.95 -6.91 -14.84
C ALA A 85 1.43 -6.84 -14.57
N ALA A 86 0.91 -7.53 -13.56
CA ALA A 86 -0.48 -7.38 -13.10
C ALA A 86 -0.60 -6.63 -11.77
N GLY A 87 0.52 -6.12 -11.24
CA GLY A 87 0.60 -5.23 -10.09
C GLY A 87 0.90 -5.95 -8.78
N LEU A 88 0.81 -5.18 -7.69
CA LEU A 88 1.07 -5.65 -6.35
C LEU A 88 -0.14 -6.43 -5.82
N ARG A 89 0.05 -7.72 -5.50
CA ARG A 89 -1.02 -8.64 -5.11
C ARG A 89 -0.65 -9.53 -3.93
N LEU A 90 -1.62 -9.84 -3.08
CA LEU A 90 -1.57 -10.88 -2.04
C LEU A 90 -2.38 -12.09 -2.51
N HIS A 91 -1.73 -13.25 -2.63
CA HIS A 91 -2.33 -14.47 -3.15
C HIS A 91 -2.74 -15.45 -2.06
N LYS A 92 -1.87 -15.63 -1.06
CA LYS A 92 -2.15 -16.55 0.05
C LYS A 92 -1.63 -15.96 1.34
N ARG A 93 -2.30 -16.30 2.44
CA ARG A 93 -1.87 -16.02 3.80
C ARG A 93 -1.98 -17.29 4.62
N ASN A 94 -1.01 -17.57 5.45
CA ASN A 94 -1.16 -18.51 6.55
C ASN A 94 -1.06 -17.74 7.85
N ASP A 95 -2.03 -17.98 8.72
CA ASP A 95 -2.02 -17.47 10.09
C ASP A 95 -2.42 -18.58 11.07
N LYS A 96 -2.63 -18.21 12.33
CA LYS A 96 -3.07 -19.15 13.39
C LYS A 96 -4.36 -19.91 13.08
N ASN A 97 -5.20 -19.42 12.16
CA ASN A 97 -6.46 -20.05 11.76
C ASN A 97 -6.31 -20.93 10.51
N GLY A 98 -5.10 -21.04 9.95
CA GLY A 98 -4.77 -21.85 8.79
C GLY A 98 -4.44 -21.03 7.55
N THR A 99 -4.43 -21.71 6.40
CA THR A 99 -4.12 -21.09 5.11
C THR A 99 -5.38 -20.56 4.43
N ILE A 100 -5.34 -19.29 4.06
CA ILE A 100 -6.35 -18.58 3.28
C ILE A 100 -5.83 -18.40 1.85
N ASP A 101 -6.59 -18.91 0.88
CA ASP A 101 -6.34 -18.69 -0.54
C ASP A 101 -7.18 -17.50 -1.04
N TRP A 102 -6.51 -16.41 -1.41
CA TRP A 102 -7.16 -15.24 -1.96
C TRP A 102 -7.34 -15.45 -3.46
N ALA A 103 -8.49 -15.98 -3.85
CA ALA A 103 -8.86 -16.18 -5.26
C ALA A 103 -10.07 -15.29 -5.64
N PRO A 104 -9.92 -14.29 -6.54
CA PRO A 104 -8.66 -13.80 -7.10
C PRO A 104 -7.76 -13.14 -6.03
N GLY A 105 -6.46 -13.05 -6.32
CA GLY A 105 -5.49 -12.40 -5.42
C GLY A 105 -5.88 -10.95 -5.13
N VAL A 106 -5.77 -10.54 -3.87
CA VAL A 106 -6.10 -9.19 -3.41
C VAL A 106 -5.15 -8.19 -4.07
N LYS A 107 -5.68 -7.26 -4.86
CA LYS A 107 -4.90 -6.23 -5.53
C LYS A 107 -4.70 -5.02 -4.62
N PHE A 108 -3.44 -4.65 -4.40
CA PHE A 108 -3.09 -3.43 -3.66
C PHE A 108 -2.77 -2.25 -4.58
N ALA A 109 -2.15 -2.51 -5.74
CA ALA A 109 -1.84 -1.47 -6.73
C ALA A 109 -1.71 -2.07 -8.15
N ALA A 110 -1.97 -1.28 -9.18
CA ALA A 110 -1.62 -1.60 -10.56
C ALA A 110 -0.09 -1.52 -10.78
N PRO A 111 0.48 -2.10 -11.85
CA PRO A 111 1.93 -2.04 -12.10
C PRO A 111 2.46 -0.62 -12.18
N ARG A 112 1.72 0.27 -12.85
CA ARG A 112 1.91 1.71 -12.81
C ARG A 112 0.71 2.31 -12.12
N ALA A 113 0.95 3.11 -11.11
CA ALA A 113 -0.11 3.71 -10.30
C ALA A 113 0.16 5.20 -10.08
N LYS A 114 -0.89 5.98 -9.89
CA LYS A 114 -0.83 7.38 -9.50
C LYS A 114 -1.71 7.65 -8.31
N VAL A 115 -1.46 8.78 -7.65
CA VAL A 115 -2.30 9.26 -6.56
C VAL A 115 -3.76 9.34 -7.01
N GLY A 116 -4.65 8.80 -6.19
CA GLY A 116 -6.08 8.69 -6.47
C GLY A 116 -6.52 7.34 -7.03
N ASP A 117 -5.60 6.50 -7.55
CA ASP A 117 -5.96 5.18 -8.05
C ASP A 117 -6.53 4.30 -6.94
N VAL A 118 -7.57 3.53 -7.29
CA VAL A 118 -8.26 2.62 -6.38
C VAL A 118 -8.27 1.21 -6.99
N GLN A 119 -7.78 0.24 -6.22
CA GLN A 119 -7.91 -1.18 -6.51
C GLN A 119 -8.97 -1.79 -5.61
N THR A 120 -9.90 -2.52 -6.21
CA THR A 120 -10.95 -3.24 -5.48
C THR A 120 -10.86 -4.72 -5.81
N THR A 121 -10.96 -5.57 -4.79
CA THR A 121 -10.99 -7.03 -4.96
C THR A 121 -11.98 -7.65 -4.00
N THR A 122 -12.79 -8.58 -4.51
CA THR A 122 -13.71 -9.40 -3.71
C THR A 122 -13.23 -10.85 -3.78
N PRO A 123 -12.25 -11.26 -2.96
CA PRO A 123 -11.78 -12.65 -2.96
C PRO A 123 -12.90 -13.62 -2.57
N ASN A 124 -12.73 -14.90 -2.90
CA ASN A 124 -13.59 -16.01 -2.45
C ASN A 124 -13.37 -16.35 -0.97
N PHE A 125 -13.34 -15.33 -0.13
CA PHE A 125 -13.26 -15.43 1.31
C PHE A 125 -14.48 -14.72 1.90
N THR A 126 -15.19 -15.40 2.78
CA THR A 126 -16.45 -14.92 3.35
C THR A 126 -16.25 -14.48 4.79
N ASN A 127 -17.05 -13.51 5.21
CA ASN A 127 -17.23 -13.18 6.61
C ASN A 127 -17.93 -14.38 7.29
N PRO A 128 -17.32 -15.04 8.28
CA PRO A 128 -17.90 -16.20 8.93
C PRO A 128 -19.23 -15.90 9.65
N ALA A 129 -19.47 -14.65 10.04
CA ALA A 129 -20.69 -14.25 10.74
C ALA A 129 -21.90 -14.07 9.80
N THR A 130 -21.69 -13.66 8.55
CA THR A 130 -22.77 -13.28 7.62
C THR A 130 -22.83 -14.16 6.37
N GLY A 131 -21.75 -14.89 6.06
CA GLY A 131 -21.61 -15.62 4.81
C GLY A 131 -21.32 -14.74 3.59
N ASN A 132 -21.38 -13.40 3.72
CA ASN A 132 -21.10 -12.48 2.62
C ASN A 132 -19.61 -12.49 2.28
N LYS A 133 -19.28 -12.16 1.02
CA LYS A 133 -17.88 -11.99 0.63
C LYS A 133 -17.26 -10.76 1.29
N MET A 134 -15.95 -10.83 1.51
CA MET A 134 -15.18 -9.67 1.96
C MET A 134 -14.81 -8.81 0.75
N LEU A 135 -14.98 -7.49 0.88
CA LEU A 135 -14.54 -6.49 -0.08
C LEU A 135 -13.25 -5.84 0.42
N TRP A 136 -12.20 -5.90 -0.39
CA TRP A 136 -10.94 -5.23 -0.15
C TRP A 136 -10.81 -4.04 -1.10
N THR A 137 -10.41 -2.90 -0.55
CA THR A 137 -10.12 -1.69 -1.30
C THR A 137 -8.76 -1.15 -0.89
N ALA A 138 -7.89 -0.89 -1.86
CA ALA A 138 -6.62 -0.22 -1.65
C ALA A 138 -6.58 1.06 -2.50
N LYS A 139 -6.40 2.21 -1.85
CA LYS A 139 -6.32 3.52 -2.51
C LYS A 139 -4.92 4.10 -2.36
N PHE A 140 -4.33 4.56 -3.47
CA PHE A 140 -3.09 5.32 -3.43
C PHE A 140 -3.40 6.77 -3.01
N GLU A 141 -3.16 7.10 -1.75
CA GLU A 141 -3.55 8.38 -1.16
C GLU A 141 -2.62 9.52 -1.52
N LYS A 142 -1.30 9.31 -1.40
CA LYS A 142 -0.29 10.35 -1.67
C LYS A 142 1.13 9.76 -1.70
N LEU A 143 2.03 10.52 -2.28
CA LEU A 143 3.48 10.40 -2.06
C LEU A 143 3.86 11.26 -0.86
N THR A 144 4.59 10.69 0.10
CA THR A 144 4.99 11.42 1.30
C THR A 144 6.32 10.91 1.84
N ASP A 145 7.09 11.79 2.46
CA ASP A 145 8.27 11.36 3.20
C ASP A 145 7.85 10.65 4.49
N VAL A 146 8.57 9.58 4.86
CA VAL A 146 8.31 8.78 6.06
C VAL A 146 9.60 8.64 6.87
N THR A 147 9.56 9.08 8.12
CA THR A 147 10.63 8.86 9.10
C THR A 147 10.25 7.73 10.05
N VAL A 148 11.14 6.74 10.16
CA VAL A 148 11.07 5.60 11.07
C VAL A 148 12.47 5.37 11.67
N PRO A 149 12.64 4.48 12.66
CA PRO A 149 13.95 4.24 13.26
C PRO A 149 15.06 3.81 12.26
N ALA A 150 14.69 3.11 11.18
CA ALA A 150 15.62 2.79 10.09
C ALA A 150 16.10 4.01 9.26
N GLY A 151 15.50 5.19 9.42
CA GLY A 151 15.86 6.41 8.70
C GLY A 151 14.66 7.17 8.11
N THR A 152 14.96 8.16 7.26
CA THR A 152 13.94 8.91 6.50
C THR A 152 13.93 8.47 5.05
N PHE A 153 12.76 8.02 4.58
CA PHE A 153 12.54 7.56 3.21
C PHE A 153 11.73 8.60 2.45
N LYS A 154 12.25 9.01 1.28
CA LYS A 154 11.62 10.02 0.44
C LYS A 154 10.58 9.41 -0.49
N SER A 155 9.55 10.20 -0.82
CA SER A 155 8.54 9.84 -1.83
C SER A 155 7.90 8.47 -1.59
N CYS A 156 7.56 8.12 -0.36
CA CYS A 156 6.90 6.84 -0.06
C CYS A 156 5.46 6.84 -0.60
N VAL A 157 5.05 5.73 -1.21
CA VAL A 157 3.66 5.47 -1.56
C VAL A 157 2.87 5.17 -0.30
N GLN A 158 1.84 5.96 0.00
CA GLN A 158 0.86 5.64 1.03
C GLN A 158 -0.36 4.96 0.39
N LEU A 159 -0.59 3.69 0.73
CA LEU A 159 -1.80 2.96 0.42
C LEU A 159 -2.73 2.93 1.63
N ARG A 160 -3.98 3.37 1.44
CA ARG A 160 -5.07 3.19 2.40
C ARG A 160 -5.83 1.93 2.05
N ILE A 161 -5.79 0.94 2.95
CA ILE A 161 -6.45 -0.35 2.77
C ILE A 161 -7.67 -0.44 3.69
N THR A 162 -8.82 -0.76 3.11
CA THR A 162 -10.07 -1.04 3.81
C THR A 162 -10.54 -2.45 3.50
N ILE A 163 -11.00 -3.16 4.52
CA ILE A 163 -11.64 -4.46 4.40
C ILE A 163 -13.03 -4.36 5.02
N GLN A 164 -14.06 -4.72 4.28
CA GLN A 164 -15.45 -4.63 4.74
C GLN A 164 -16.32 -5.78 4.22
N ASP A 165 -17.48 -5.96 4.83
CA ASP A 165 -18.53 -6.87 4.32
C ASP A 165 -19.08 -6.28 3.01
N SER A 166 -19.15 -7.08 1.93
CA SER A 166 -19.53 -6.56 0.62
C SER A 166 -21.00 -6.14 0.52
N VAL A 167 -21.86 -6.63 1.41
CA VAL A 167 -23.30 -6.34 1.40
C VAL A 167 -23.65 -5.34 2.51
N LEU A 168 -23.18 -5.58 3.74
CA LEU A 168 -23.52 -4.74 4.89
C LEU A 168 -22.65 -3.48 4.99
N GLY A 169 -21.49 -3.45 4.33
CA GLY A 169 -20.54 -2.33 4.40
C GLY A 169 -19.83 -2.20 5.75
N THR A 170 -20.05 -3.13 6.68
CA THR A 170 -19.37 -3.16 7.98
C THR A 170 -17.86 -3.29 7.79
N LYS A 171 -17.09 -2.34 8.32
CA LYS A 171 -15.62 -2.31 8.19
C LYS A 171 -14.98 -3.21 9.24
N PHE A 172 -14.12 -4.11 8.80
CA PHE A 172 -13.33 -5.00 9.65
C PHE A 172 -11.91 -4.49 9.84
N ALA A 173 -11.36 -3.83 8.83
CA ALA A 173 -10.03 -3.26 8.91
C ALA A 173 -9.94 -1.95 8.14
N ASN A 174 -9.11 -1.06 8.66
CA ASN A 174 -8.73 0.19 8.01
C ASN A 174 -7.31 0.54 8.44
N PHE A 175 -6.38 0.49 7.50
CA PHE A 175 -4.97 0.75 7.80
C PHE A 175 -4.24 1.40 6.63
N ASP A 176 -3.17 2.12 6.97
CA ASP A 176 -2.20 2.65 6.04
C ASP A 176 -1.02 1.69 5.90
N MET A 177 -0.54 1.52 4.67
CA MET A 177 0.72 0.87 4.35
C MET A 177 1.59 1.84 3.56
N PHE A 178 2.80 2.08 4.06
CA PHE A 178 3.78 2.99 3.45
C PHE A 178 4.89 2.16 2.82
N LEU A 179 5.08 2.36 1.51
CA LEU A 179 6.08 1.67 0.71
C LEU A 179 7.16 2.67 0.29
N ALA A 180 8.44 2.35 0.52
CA ALA A 180 9.56 3.17 0.05
C ALA A 180 10.23 2.51 -1.17
N PRO A 181 10.69 3.30 -2.15
CA PRO A 181 11.35 2.79 -3.34
C PRO A 181 12.66 2.09 -2.97
N GLY A 182 12.91 0.92 -3.58
CA GLY A 182 14.07 0.08 -3.30
C GLY A 182 14.07 -0.61 -1.94
N VAL A 183 13.04 -0.39 -1.11
CA VAL A 183 12.98 -0.94 0.25
C VAL A 183 11.77 -1.83 0.44
N GLY A 184 10.56 -1.39 0.12
CA GLY A 184 9.34 -2.11 0.50
C GLY A 184 8.58 -1.42 1.63
N ILE A 185 7.91 -2.22 2.45
CA ILE A 185 7.06 -1.72 3.54
C ILE A 185 7.94 -1.09 4.62
N VAL A 186 7.89 0.23 4.80
CA VAL A 186 8.63 0.94 5.86
C VAL A 186 7.79 1.21 7.10
N LYS A 187 6.46 1.27 6.93
CA LYS A 187 5.52 1.52 8.01
C LYS A 187 4.16 0.92 7.68
N ARG A 188 3.48 0.35 8.67
CA ARG A 188 2.04 0.03 8.61
C ARG A 188 1.38 0.44 9.91
N GLN A 189 0.21 1.05 9.82
CA GLN A 189 -0.53 1.46 11.02
C GLN A 189 -2.02 1.45 10.75
N GLY A 190 -2.81 1.10 11.76
CA GLY A 190 -4.26 1.17 11.65
C GLY A 190 -4.93 0.22 12.61
N GLN A 191 -6.09 -0.27 12.19
CA GLN A 191 -6.95 -1.09 13.02
C GLN A 191 -7.39 -2.35 12.27
N PHE A 192 -7.37 -3.48 12.96
CA PHE A 192 -7.84 -4.77 12.50
C PHE A 192 -8.78 -5.35 13.57
N PHE A 193 -10.07 -5.51 13.26
CA PHE A 193 -11.12 -5.98 14.18
C PHE A 193 -11.08 -5.31 15.56
N GLY A 194 -11.04 -3.98 15.60
CA GLY A 194 -10.99 -3.25 16.86
C GLY A 194 -9.57 -3.05 17.44
N VAL A 195 -8.61 -3.89 17.07
CA VAL A 195 -7.24 -3.86 17.61
C VAL A 195 -6.35 -2.95 16.78
N PHE A 196 -5.66 -2.02 17.45
CA PHE A 196 -4.71 -1.11 16.82
C PHE A 196 -3.33 -1.76 16.69
N PHE A 197 -2.64 -1.44 15.59
CA PHE A 197 -1.25 -1.83 15.38
C PHE A 197 -0.46 -0.66 14.77
N ALA A 198 0.84 -0.62 15.05
CA ALA A 198 1.75 0.35 14.46
C ALA A 198 3.13 -0.28 14.31
N GLN A 199 3.44 -0.74 13.10
CA GLN A 199 4.67 -1.44 12.76
C GLN A 199 5.63 -0.48 12.07
N LEU A 200 6.79 -0.25 12.69
CA LEU A 200 7.82 0.67 12.21
C LEU A 200 9.09 -0.09 11.86
N LEU A 201 9.66 0.19 10.68
CA LEU A 201 10.92 -0.43 10.24
C LEU A 201 12.09 0.08 11.09
N GLN A 202 12.86 -0.86 11.62
CA GLN A 202 14.05 -0.63 12.45
C GLN A 202 15.34 -0.80 11.65
N ARG A 203 15.41 -1.84 10.81
CA ARG A 203 16.52 -2.13 9.90
C ARG A 203 16.06 -3.04 8.76
N PHE A 204 16.82 -3.10 7.68
CA PHE A 204 16.49 -3.93 6.52
C PHE A 204 17.74 -4.36 5.76
N SER A 205 17.59 -5.40 4.93
CA SER A 205 18.57 -5.85 3.95
C SER A 205 17.82 -6.22 2.67
N VAL A 206 18.10 -5.52 1.57
CA VAL A 206 17.50 -5.73 0.25
C VAL A 206 18.63 -5.96 -0.74
N LEU A 207 18.53 -7.04 -1.54
CA LEU A 207 19.53 -7.51 -2.49
C LEU A 207 19.22 -7.15 -3.94
#